data_AF-A0A1Q5PCU1-F1
#
_entry.id   AF-A0A1Q5PCU1-F1
#
_cell.length_a   1.000
_cell.length_b   1.000
_cell.length_c   1.000
_cell.angle_alpha   90.00
_cell.angle_beta   90.00
_cell.angle_gamma   90.00
#
_symmetry.space_group_name_H-M   'P 1'
#
loop_
_entity.id
_entity.type
_entity.pdbx_description
1 polymer ?
#
loop_
_entity_poly.entity_id
_entity_poly.type
_entity_poly.pdbx_seq_one_letter_code
_entity_poly.pdbx_strand_id
1 'polypeptide(L)'
;MIDEKSIVKNTYDLIYKKDVDYSLNIFLCGADTNKTKSIRNLLNIEFQKDAKFNTVFPEFVFASLFKKKKNNLFELEDDLAKNVDVIVLPLEGPGTLCELGAFTMNEELLPKIIAINDRKYDKKKSFINLGPVDLIRKQNSKNYILFEKGKEELILDEVIDRVRNQRYEKKSTYNLDNFFNLSRFILYLIALFQPITIGKLKSLLSLVETDKVKSKHIETALQILIQKNRIISEYKIDHELDFYFLSRAGHIYFYEELIEKLNIKKNFSLIRGEVINSIYKKKKKNMSRDKSLLV
;
A
#
# COMPACT_ATOMS: atom_id res chain seq x y z
N MET A 1 -16.97 -25.74 15.96
CA MET A 1 -15.91 -24.70 15.89
C MET A 1 -16.26 -23.77 14.75
N ILE A 2 -15.83 -22.50 14.79
CA ILE A 2 -15.89 -21.66 13.58
C ILE A 2 -14.96 -22.29 12.55
N ASP A 3 -15.44 -22.51 11.33
CA ASP A 3 -14.57 -22.93 10.23
C ASP A 3 -13.94 -21.68 9.62
N GLU A 4 -12.92 -21.17 10.30
CA GLU A 4 -12.20 -19.97 9.88
C GLU A 4 -11.55 -20.16 8.51
N LYS A 5 -11.17 -21.40 8.17
CA LYS A 5 -10.63 -21.74 6.85
C LYS A 5 -11.69 -21.53 5.76
N SER A 6 -12.90 -22.03 5.98
CA SER A 6 -14.03 -21.78 5.08
C SER A 6 -14.35 -20.29 4.95
N ILE A 7 -14.42 -19.55 6.06
CA ILE A 7 -14.71 -18.12 6.05
C ILE A 7 -13.64 -17.33 5.27
N VAL A 8 -12.37 -17.59 5.53
CA VAL A 8 -11.26 -16.91 4.84
C VAL A 8 -11.26 -17.26 3.36
N LYS A 9 -11.45 -18.54 3.01
CA LYS A 9 -11.53 -18.98 1.61
C LYS A 9 -12.71 -18.32 0.88
N ASN A 10 -13.90 -18.31 1.47
CA ASN A 10 -15.08 -17.67 0.91
C ASN A 10 -14.89 -16.15 0.79
N THR A 11 -14.21 -15.51 1.74
CA THR A 11 -13.86 -14.10 1.66
C THR A 11 -12.91 -13.85 0.48
N TYR A 12 -11.92 -14.71 0.29
CA TYR A 12 -11.00 -14.59 -0.85
C TYR A 12 -11.71 -14.82 -2.19
N ASP A 13 -12.46 -15.91 -2.33
CA ASP A 13 -13.05 -16.35 -3.60
C ASP A 13 -14.32 -15.58 -4.00
N LEU A 14 -15.21 -15.28 -3.05
CA LEU A 14 -16.53 -14.70 -3.35
C LEU A 14 -16.60 -13.18 -3.19
N ILE A 15 -15.61 -12.59 -2.51
CA ILE A 15 -15.55 -11.16 -2.21
C ILE A 15 -14.29 -10.54 -2.82
N TYR A 16 -13.10 -10.91 -2.35
CA TYR A 16 -11.86 -10.24 -2.74
C TYR A 16 -11.54 -10.39 -4.23
N LYS A 17 -11.78 -11.56 -4.83
CA LYS A 17 -11.61 -11.77 -6.28
C LYS A 17 -12.55 -10.93 -7.17
N LYS A 18 -13.56 -10.26 -6.61
CA LYS A 18 -14.39 -9.30 -7.35
C LYS A 18 -13.81 -7.88 -7.31
N ASP A 19 -12.93 -7.61 -6.35
CA ASP A 19 -12.24 -6.34 -6.18
C ASP A 19 -11.03 -6.25 -7.12
N VAL A 20 -11.30 -6.02 -8.40
CA VAL A 20 -10.25 -5.78 -9.39
C VAL A 20 -9.73 -4.35 -9.21
N ASP A 21 -8.48 -4.22 -8.81
CA ASP A 21 -7.82 -2.93 -8.68
C ASP A 21 -7.20 -2.52 -10.01
N TYR A 22 -7.60 -1.35 -10.48
CA TYR A 22 -7.07 -0.72 -11.69
C TYR A 22 -6.25 0.53 -11.36
N SER A 23 -6.01 0.78 -10.07
CA SER A 23 -5.16 1.89 -9.65
C SER A 23 -3.70 1.64 -9.99
N LEU A 24 -2.98 2.73 -10.20
CA LEU A 24 -1.54 2.77 -10.37
C LEU A 24 -0.95 3.29 -9.07
N ASN A 25 -0.20 2.42 -8.41
CA ASN A 25 0.57 2.75 -7.21
C ASN A 25 1.81 3.52 -7.65
N ILE A 26 1.91 4.78 -7.22
CA ILE A 26 2.98 5.71 -7.59
C ILE A 26 3.85 5.92 -6.37
N PHE A 27 5.09 5.43 -6.40
CA PHE A 27 6.11 5.86 -5.44
C PHE A 27 6.58 7.25 -5.88
N LEU A 28 6.16 8.28 -5.15
CA LEU A 28 6.51 9.66 -5.46
C LEU A 28 7.60 10.18 -4.52
N CYS A 29 8.84 10.21 -5.02
CA CYS A 29 9.99 10.81 -4.36
C CYS A 29 10.02 12.33 -4.56
N GLY A 30 11.07 12.98 -4.07
CA GLY A 30 11.40 14.37 -4.39
C GLY A 30 11.75 15.20 -3.16
N ALA A 31 11.46 16.49 -3.23
CA ALA A 31 11.74 17.40 -2.13
C ALA A 31 10.93 17.07 -0.85
N ASP A 32 11.29 17.70 0.26
CA ASP A 32 10.51 17.65 1.50
C ASP A 32 9.06 18.12 1.26
N THR A 33 8.10 17.43 1.87
CA THR A 33 6.66 17.75 1.77
C THR A 33 6.30 19.18 2.17
N ASN A 34 7.13 19.86 2.98
CA ASN A 34 6.94 21.27 3.33
C ASN A 34 7.27 22.25 2.18
N LYS A 35 7.93 21.79 1.11
CA LYS A 35 8.28 22.62 -0.05
C LYS A 35 7.14 22.64 -1.06
N THR A 36 6.23 23.58 -0.89
CA THR A 36 5.00 23.73 -1.68
C THR A 36 5.22 24.02 -3.17
N LYS A 37 6.39 24.51 -3.57
CA LYS A 37 6.75 24.79 -4.98
C LYS A 37 7.63 23.70 -5.63
N SER A 38 7.77 22.55 -4.98
CA SER A 38 8.51 21.41 -5.54
C SER A 38 7.71 20.71 -6.63
N ILE A 39 8.40 20.09 -7.58
CA ILE A 39 7.80 19.22 -8.61
C ILE A 39 7.04 18.08 -7.92
N ARG A 40 7.61 17.52 -6.84
CA ARG A 40 6.93 16.52 -6.01
C ARG A 40 5.55 17.00 -5.55
N ASN A 41 5.47 18.19 -4.97
CA ASN A 41 4.20 18.72 -4.46
C ASN A 41 3.20 18.99 -5.60
N LEU A 42 3.67 19.59 -6.71
CA LEU A 42 2.83 19.85 -7.88
C LEU A 42 2.24 18.55 -8.45
N LEU A 43 3.09 17.52 -8.65
CA LEU A 43 2.64 16.20 -9.11
C LEU A 43 1.68 15.53 -8.13
N ASN A 44 1.91 15.64 -6.83
CA ASN A 44 0.99 15.08 -5.82
C ASN A 44 -0.40 15.72 -5.92
N ILE A 45 -0.50 17.04 -6.12
CA ILE A 45 -1.77 17.73 -6.32
C ILE A 45 -2.47 17.22 -7.58
N GLU A 46 -1.75 17.08 -8.69
CA GLU A 46 -2.33 16.58 -9.94
C GLU A 46 -2.75 15.11 -9.84
N PHE A 47 -1.95 14.26 -9.21
CA PHE A 47 -2.28 12.85 -9.04
C PHE A 47 -3.53 12.64 -8.19
N GLN A 48 -3.76 13.47 -7.18
CA GLN A 48 -4.95 13.40 -6.33
C GLN A 48 -6.26 13.70 -7.09
N LYS A 49 -6.19 14.33 -8.27
CA LYS A 49 -7.38 14.63 -9.09
C LYS A 49 -7.91 13.40 -9.82
N ASP A 50 -7.11 12.35 -10.00
CA ASP A 50 -7.48 11.14 -10.72
C ASP A 50 -7.51 9.94 -9.77
N ALA A 51 -8.69 9.36 -9.55
CA ALA A 51 -8.87 8.21 -8.65
C ALA A 51 -8.12 6.95 -9.11
N LYS A 52 -7.62 6.91 -10.36
CA LYS A 52 -6.72 5.85 -10.83
C LYS A 52 -5.35 5.93 -10.18
N PHE A 53 -4.92 7.09 -9.71
CA PHE A 53 -3.59 7.25 -9.14
C PHE A 53 -3.60 7.08 -7.62
N ASN A 54 -2.73 6.20 -7.13
CA ASN A 54 -2.51 5.99 -5.71
C ASN A 54 -1.07 6.36 -5.35
N THR A 55 -0.87 7.62 -4.97
CA THR A 55 0.43 8.12 -4.54
C THR A 55 0.79 7.60 -3.15
N VAL A 56 2.01 7.06 -3.01
CA VAL A 56 2.56 6.59 -1.74
C VAL A 56 3.89 7.28 -1.43
N PHE A 57 4.09 7.53 -0.14
CA PHE A 57 5.24 8.23 0.40
C PHE A 57 5.92 7.33 1.44
N PRO A 58 7.13 6.82 1.17
CA PRO A 58 7.80 5.87 2.05
C PRO A 58 8.00 6.39 3.46
N GLU A 59 8.33 7.68 3.60
CA GLU A 59 8.57 8.30 4.89
C GLU A 59 7.33 8.24 5.78
N PHE A 60 6.14 8.27 5.18
CA PHE A 60 4.90 8.03 5.89
C PHE A 60 4.69 6.53 6.10
N VAL A 61 4.68 5.72 5.03
CA VAL A 61 4.40 4.25 5.06
C VAL A 61 5.21 3.55 6.16
N PHE A 62 6.46 3.97 6.34
CA PHE A 62 7.39 3.32 7.24
C PHE A 62 7.69 4.08 8.53
N ALA A 63 7.06 5.24 8.79
CA ALA A 63 7.32 6.06 9.98
C ALA A 63 7.29 5.27 11.30
N SER A 64 6.31 4.38 11.46
CA SER A 64 6.16 3.54 12.65
C SER A 64 7.12 2.35 12.68
N LEU A 65 7.50 1.82 11.51
CA LEU A 65 8.45 0.73 11.36
C LEU A 65 9.89 1.18 11.66
N PHE A 66 10.24 2.43 11.31
CA PHE A 66 11.52 3.03 11.71
C PHE A 66 11.68 3.18 13.21
N LYS A 67 10.62 3.66 13.90
CA LYS A 67 10.66 3.85 15.36
C LYS A 67 10.97 2.55 16.11
N LYS A 68 10.61 1.40 15.53
CA LYS A 68 10.91 0.06 16.09
C LYS A 68 12.36 -0.40 15.87
N LYS A 69 13.22 0.38 15.18
CA LYS A 69 14.65 0.14 14.91
C LYS A 69 15.02 -1.25 14.34
N LYS A 70 14.06 -1.96 13.73
CA LYS A 70 14.27 -3.34 13.26
C LYS A 70 14.70 -3.45 11.79
N ASN A 71 14.51 -2.42 10.97
CA ASN A 71 14.78 -2.46 9.53
C ASN A 71 15.55 -1.20 9.09
N ASN A 72 16.41 -1.35 8.08
CA ASN A 72 17.06 -0.22 7.41
C ASN A 72 16.07 0.48 6.45
N LEU A 73 16.19 1.81 6.30
CA LEU A 73 15.33 2.61 5.42
C LEU A 73 15.43 2.18 3.97
N PHE A 74 16.65 1.91 3.56
CA PHE A 74 16.96 1.43 2.22
C PHE A 74 16.21 0.14 1.87
N GLU A 75 16.16 -0.82 2.79
CA GLU A 75 15.47 -2.10 2.57
C GLU A 75 13.95 -1.94 2.50
N LEU A 76 13.40 -1.01 3.27
CA LEU A 76 11.96 -0.74 3.25
C LEU A 76 11.55 -0.03 1.96
N GLU A 77 12.35 0.92 1.50
CA GLU A 77 12.14 1.63 0.23
C GLU A 77 12.29 0.71 -0.98
N ASP A 78 13.32 -0.14 -1.02
CA ASP A 78 13.48 -1.16 -2.08
C ASP A 78 12.29 -2.13 -2.11
N ASP A 79 11.85 -2.61 -0.95
CA ASP A 79 10.66 -3.46 -0.83
C ASP A 79 9.40 -2.73 -1.34
N LEU A 80 9.19 -1.46 -0.98
CA LEU A 80 8.05 -0.68 -1.47
C LEU A 80 8.13 -0.44 -2.98
N ALA A 81 9.32 -0.12 -3.50
CA ALA A 81 9.59 0.13 -4.91
C ALA A 81 9.26 -1.11 -5.78
N LYS A 82 9.52 -2.31 -5.27
CA LYS A 82 9.12 -3.57 -5.94
C LYS A 82 7.61 -3.74 -6.03
N ASN A 83 6.87 -3.16 -5.09
CA ASN A 83 5.43 -3.31 -4.97
C ASN A 83 4.60 -2.24 -5.68
N VAL A 84 5.22 -1.16 -6.17
CA VAL A 84 4.55 -0.11 -6.95
C VAL A 84 4.60 -0.38 -8.45
N ASP A 85 3.73 0.31 -9.17
CA ASP A 85 3.64 0.25 -10.64
C ASP A 85 4.64 1.21 -11.29
N VAL A 86 4.93 2.34 -10.64
CA VAL A 86 5.85 3.37 -11.15
C VAL A 86 6.56 4.11 -10.01
N ILE A 87 7.81 4.50 -10.26
CA ILE A 87 8.62 5.33 -9.37
C ILE A 87 8.83 6.68 -10.05
N VAL A 88 8.26 7.74 -9.52
CA VAL A 88 8.42 9.11 -10.04
C VAL A 88 9.41 9.85 -9.16
N LEU A 89 10.53 10.26 -9.76
CA LEU A 89 11.72 10.69 -9.04
C LEU A 89 12.21 12.06 -9.54
N PRO A 90 11.63 13.16 -9.01
CA PRO A 90 12.19 14.49 -9.15
C PRO A 90 13.53 14.61 -8.42
N LEU A 91 14.61 14.95 -9.14
CA LEU A 91 15.97 15.10 -8.60
C LEU A 91 16.14 16.46 -7.89
N GLU A 92 15.42 16.63 -6.79
CA GLU A 92 15.29 17.90 -6.07
C GLU A 92 16.23 18.02 -4.85
N GLY A 93 17.03 16.99 -4.55
CA GLY A 93 18.00 17.04 -3.46
C GLY A 93 18.92 15.82 -3.34
N PRO A 94 19.82 15.80 -2.34
CA PRO A 94 20.78 14.72 -2.13
C PRO A 94 20.13 13.33 -1.92
N GLY A 95 19.00 13.28 -1.21
CA GLY A 95 18.24 12.04 -1.00
C GLY A 95 17.81 11.40 -2.31
N THR A 96 17.15 12.18 -3.19
CA THR A 96 16.71 11.71 -4.51
C THR A 96 17.87 11.30 -5.43
N LEU A 97 19.06 11.90 -5.27
CA LEU A 97 20.25 11.45 -6.01
C LEU A 97 20.76 10.09 -5.51
N CYS A 98 20.65 9.83 -4.21
CA CYS A 98 20.97 8.53 -3.62
C CYS A 98 19.96 7.46 -4.07
N GLU A 99 18.66 7.77 -3.98
CA GLU A 99 17.57 6.91 -4.46
C GLU A 99 17.71 6.60 -5.95
N LEU A 100 18.05 7.59 -6.78
CA LEU A 100 18.33 7.40 -8.21
C LEU A 100 19.42 6.35 -8.42
N GLY A 101 20.56 6.47 -7.71
CA GLY A 101 21.63 5.49 -7.79
C GLY A 101 21.20 4.11 -7.33
N ALA A 102 20.45 4.02 -6.23
CA ALA A 102 19.95 2.78 -5.66
C ALA A 102 18.99 2.04 -6.61
N PHE A 103 17.94 2.73 -7.07
CA PHE A 103 16.88 2.11 -7.86
C PHE A 103 17.35 1.77 -9.28
N THR A 104 18.25 2.56 -9.88
CA THR A 104 18.76 2.27 -11.22
C THR A 104 19.67 1.04 -11.29
N MET A 105 20.28 0.64 -10.17
CA MET A 105 21.08 -0.59 -10.09
C MET A 105 20.22 -1.85 -9.93
N ASN A 106 18.94 -1.70 -9.57
CA ASN A 106 18.03 -2.83 -9.45
C ASN A 106 17.30 -3.05 -10.80
N GLU A 107 17.60 -4.16 -11.47
CA GLU A 107 17.03 -4.51 -12.78
C GLU A 107 15.49 -4.60 -12.78
N GLU A 108 14.88 -4.96 -11.64
CA GLU A 108 13.42 -5.01 -11.48
C GLU A 108 12.79 -3.61 -11.38
N LEU A 109 13.53 -2.66 -10.80
CA LEU A 109 13.04 -1.29 -10.57
C LEU A 109 13.33 -0.36 -11.73
N LEU A 110 14.45 -0.55 -12.45
CA LEU A 110 14.87 0.29 -13.55
C LEU A 110 13.75 0.58 -14.59
N PRO A 111 12.93 -0.40 -15.02
CA PRO A 111 11.83 -0.15 -15.96
C PRO A 111 10.71 0.74 -15.39
N LYS A 112 10.59 0.83 -14.07
CA LYS A 112 9.53 1.58 -13.37
C LYS A 112 9.89 3.05 -13.14
N ILE A 113 11.15 3.44 -13.30
CA ILE A 113 11.63 4.78 -12.94
C ILE A 113 11.25 5.79 -14.01
N ILE A 114 10.69 6.93 -13.58
CA ILE A 114 10.58 8.19 -14.32
C ILE A 114 11.39 9.23 -13.56
N ALA A 115 12.55 9.61 -14.08
CA ALA A 115 13.42 10.61 -13.47
C ALA A 115 13.19 11.99 -14.07
N ILE A 116 13.07 13.01 -13.21
CA ILE A 116 12.86 14.40 -13.62
C ILE A 116 14.05 15.23 -13.15
N ASN A 117 14.75 15.88 -14.08
CA ASN A 117 15.99 16.60 -13.80
C ASN A 117 15.97 18.03 -14.35
N ASP A 118 16.72 18.93 -13.71
CA ASP A 118 16.89 20.29 -14.20
C ASP A 118 17.80 20.28 -15.44
N ARG A 119 17.32 20.88 -16.53
CA ARG A 119 18.00 20.97 -17.83
C ARG A 119 19.43 21.49 -17.73
N LYS A 120 19.75 22.32 -16.72
CA LYS A 120 21.12 22.81 -16.51
C LYS A 120 22.13 21.69 -16.20
N TYR A 121 21.67 20.54 -15.72
CA TYR A 121 22.52 19.37 -15.44
C TYR A 121 22.66 18.44 -16.63
N ASP A 122 21.75 18.48 -17.61
CA ASP A 122 21.62 17.51 -18.70
C ASP A 122 22.94 17.22 -19.46
N LYS A 123 23.70 18.28 -19.77
CA LYS A 123 24.94 18.18 -20.56
C LYS A 123 26.21 18.14 -19.72
N LYS A 124 26.11 18.11 -18.39
CA LYS A 124 27.30 18.08 -17.52
C LYS A 124 27.95 16.70 -17.57
N LYS A 125 29.28 16.65 -17.68
CA LYS A 125 30.03 15.41 -17.48
C LYS A 125 30.04 15.07 -15.99
N SER A 126 29.15 14.18 -15.56
CA SER A 126 28.97 13.80 -14.16
C SER A 126 28.70 12.31 -14.02
N PHE A 127 28.98 11.73 -12.85
CA PHE A 127 28.63 10.34 -12.55
C PHE A 127 27.12 10.09 -12.71
N ILE A 128 26.28 11.06 -12.32
CA ILE A 128 24.81 10.98 -12.45
C ILE A 128 24.43 10.78 -13.92
N ASN A 129 25.00 11.57 -14.82
CA ASN A 129 24.66 11.53 -16.25
C ASN A 129 25.26 10.32 -16.98
N LEU A 130 26.48 9.92 -16.62
CA LEU A 130 27.20 8.80 -17.25
C LEU A 130 26.82 7.44 -16.67
N GLY A 131 26.16 7.42 -15.51
CA GLY A 131 25.71 6.20 -14.83
C GLY A 131 24.18 6.13 -14.77
N PRO A 132 23.53 6.46 -13.64
CA PRO A 132 22.09 6.24 -13.46
C PRO A 132 21.19 6.80 -14.56
N VAL A 133 21.43 8.03 -15.03
CA VAL A 133 20.62 8.64 -16.11
C VAL A 133 20.83 7.93 -17.44
N ASP A 134 22.06 7.50 -17.75
CA ASP A 134 22.35 6.74 -18.97
C ASP A 134 21.62 5.39 -18.97
N LEU A 135 21.57 4.70 -17.82
CA LEU A 135 20.80 3.46 -17.65
C LEU A 135 19.30 3.68 -17.92
N ILE A 136 18.70 4.72 -17.34
CA ILE A 136 17.29 5.06 -17.58
C ILE A 136 17.05 5.35 -19.06
N ARG A 137 17.95 6.12 -19.70
CA ARG A 137 17.82 6.46 -21.12
C ARG A 137 17.90 5.26 -22.05
N LYS A 138 18.80 4.32 -21.74
CA LYS A 138 18.95 3.05 -22.46
C LYS A 138 17.73 2.16 -22.28
N GLN A 139 17.16 2.12 -21.08
CA GLN A 139 15.94 1.36 -20.80
C GLN A 139 14.74 1.96 -21.52
N ASN A 140 14.50 3.26 -21.35
CA ASN A 140 13.48 4.02 -22.05
C ASN A 140 13.78 5.52 -21.96
N SER A 141 14.27 6.12 -23.05
CA SER A 141 14.62 7.55 -23.11
C SER A 141 13.50 8.50 -22.69
N LYS A 142 12.25 8.07 -22.88
CA LYS A 142 11.04 8.80 -22.52
C LYS A 142 10.77 8.89 -21.02
N ASN A 143 11.48 8.10 -20.20
CA ASN A 143 11.40 8.11 -18.74
C ASN A 143 12.40 9.09 -18.10
N TYR A 144 13.20 9.80 -18.90
CA TYR A 144 14.06 10.88 -18.41
C TYR A 144 13.52 12.23 -18.91
N ILE A 145 12.87 12.97 -18.00
CA ILE A 145 12.18 14.22 -18.30
C ILE A 145 13.03 15.39 -17.79
N LEU A 146 13.10 16.46 -18.59
CA LEU A 146 13.89 17.65 -18.29
C LEU A 146 12.98 18.85 -18.08
N PHE A 147 13.17 19.57 -16.98
CA PHE A 147 12.48 20.84 -16.72
C PHE A 147 13.47 22.01 -16.71
N GLU A 148 12.95 23.21 -16.92
CA GLU A 148 13.70 24.45 -16.68
C GLU A 148 13.26 25.04 -15.34
N LYS A 149 14.22 25.45 -14.51
CA LYS A 149 13.92 26.07 -13.21
C LYS A 149 12.99 27.27 -13.39
N GLY A 150 11.90 27.30 -12.63
CA GLY A 150 10.84 28.32 -12.74
C GLY A 150 9.76 28.01 -13.78
N LYS A 151 9.85 26.86 -14.45
CA LYS A 151 8.86 26.35 -15.42
C LYS A 151 8.47 24.91 -15.11
N GLU A 152 8.44 24.55 -13.83
CA GLU A 152 8.13 23.21 -13.33
C GLU A 152 6.75 22.72 -13.79
N GLU A 153 5.77 23.63 -13.92
CA GLU A 153 4.41 23.30 -14.34
C GLU A 153 4.32 22.76 -15.78
N LEU A 154 5.29 23.11 -16.65
CA LEU A 154 5.25 22.72 -18.07
C LEU A 154 5.50 21.23 -18.31
N ILE A 155 6.03 20.49 -17.33
CA ILE A 155 6.32 19.06 -17.47
C ILE A 155 5.28 18.16 -16.80
N LEU A 156 4.30 18.73 -16.10
CA LEU A 156 3.34 17.96 -15.31
C LEU A 156 2.50 17.03 -16.20
N ASP A 157 1.93 17.55 -17.27
CA ASP A 157 1.12 16.76 -18.21
C ASP A 157 1.93 15.62 -18.84
N GLU A 158 3.19 15.87 -19.21
CA GLU A 158 4.09 14.85 -19.74
C GLU A 158 4.30 13.72 -18.73
N VAL A 159 4.59 14.05 -17.47
CA VAL A 159 4.78 13.06 -16.40
C VAL A 159 3.49 12.28 -16.14
N ILE A 160 2.35 12.95 -16.07
CA ILE A 160 1.04 12.33 -15.83
C ILE A 160 0.71 11.35 -16.95
N ASP A 161 0.91 11.72 -18.21
CA ASP A 161 0.69 10.83 -19.33
C ASP A 161 1.65 9.65 -19.33
N ARG A 162 2.90 9.83 -18.89
CA ARG A 162 3.83 8.71 -18.71
C ARG A 162 3.37 7.72 -17.67
N VAL A 163 2.91 8.21 -16.52
CA VAL A 163 2.36 7.38 -15.45
C VAL A 163 1.12 6.64 -15.95
N ARG A 164 0.19 7.36 -16.60
CA ARG A 164 -1.08 6.82 -17.10
C ARG A 164 -0.88 5.68 -18.11
N ASN A 165 0.15 5.78 -18.94
CA ASN A 165 0.49 4.83 -20.00
C ASN A 165 1.28 3.60 -19.50
N GLN A 166 1.66 3.54 -18.23
CA GLN A 166 2.26 2.32 -17.68
C GLN A 166 1.28 1.15 -17.77
N ARG A 167 1.77 0.00 -18.22
CA ARG A 167 0.95 -1.20 -18.37
C ARG A 167 0.75 -1.86 -17.02
N TYR A 168 -0.51 -2.03 -16.65
CA TYR A 168 -0.90 -2.85 -15.51
C TYR A 168 -0.89 -4.33 -15.89
N GLU A 169 -0.13 -5.16 -15.17
CA GLU A 169 -0.22 -6.61 -15.33
C GLU A 169 -1.41 -7.17 -14.54
N LYS A 170 -2.56 -7.33 -15.20
CA LYS A 170 -3.81 -7.83 -14.57
C LYS A 170 -3.67 -9.19 -13.88
N LYS A 171 -2.65 -9.99 -14.20
CA LYS A 171 -2.40 -11.28 -13.53
C LYS A 171 -1.92 -11.11 -12.07
N SER A 172 -1.43 -9.93 -11.68
CA SER A 172 -0.91 -9.67 -10.35
C SER A 172 -1.97 -9.18 -9.35
N THR A 173 -3.19 -8.84 -9.79
CA THR A 173 -4.23 -8.17 -8.96
C THR A 173 -4.60 -8.91 -7.67
N TYR A 174 -4.43 -10.22 -7.63
CA TYR A 174 -4.77 -11.04 -6.46
C TYR A 174 -3.53 -11.60 -5.74
N ASN A 175 -2.33 -11.23 -6.18
CA ASN A 175 -1.11 -11.67 -5.52
C ASN A 175 -0.99 -10.98 -4.15
N LEU A 176 -1.17 -11.74 -3.07
CA LEU A 176 -1.09 -11.26 -1.69
C LEU A 176 0.36 -11.02 -1.22
N ASP A 177 1.36 -11.35 -2.04
CA ASP A 177 2.74 -10.89 -1.78
C ASP A 177 2.87 -9.38 -2.01
N ASN A 178 1.98 -8.80 -2.84
CA ASN A 178 1.96 -7.37 -3.11
C ASN A 178 1.33 -6.58 -1.95
N PHE A 179 1.98 -5.52 -1.46
CA PHE A 179 1.53 -4.77 -0.28
C PHE A 179 0.15 -4.15 -0.44
N PHE A 180 -0.16 -3.62 -1.62
CA PHE A 180 -1.44 -2.95 -1.89
C PHE A 180 -2.57 -3.97 -1.96
N ASN A 181 -2.36 -5.07 -2.67
CA ASN A 181 -3.29 -6.19 -2.73
C ASN A 181 -3.54 -6.80 -1.34
N LEU A 182 -2.47 -7.03 -0.57
CA LEU A 182 -2.55 -7.51 0.80
C LEU A 182 -3.31 -6.52 1.70
N SER A 183 -3.07 -5.22 1.55
CA SER A 183 -3.79 -4.19 2.32
C SER A 183 -5.30 -4.21 2.02
N ARG A 184 -5.69 -4.37 0.75
CA ARG A 184 -7.10 -4.52 0.36
C ARG A 184 -7.70 -5.77 0.98
N PHE A 185 -7.01 -6.91 0.90
CA PHE A 185 -7.52 -8.16 1.51
C PHE A 185 -7.65 -8.06 3.04
N ILE A 186 -6.65 -7.47 3.72
CA ILE A 186 -6.67 -7.23 5.16
C ILE A 186 -7.86 -6.34 5.55
N LEU A 187 -8.24 -5.36 4.73
CA LEU A 187 -9.40 -4.50 5.00
C LEU A 187 -10.70 -5.32 5.11
N TYR A 188 -10.91 -6.31 4.24
CA TYR A 188 -12.06 -7.23 4.34
C TYR A 188 -12.02 -8.07 5.61
N LEU A 189 -10.85 -8.58 5.98
CA LEU A 189 -10.68 -9.35 7.22
C LEU A 189 -10.96 -8.49 8.46
N ILE A 190 -10.46 -7.25 8.50
CA ILE A 190 -10.77 -6.30 9.58
C ILE A 190 -12.27 -6.02 9.62
N ALA A 191 -12.90 -5.73 8.48
CA ALA A 191 -14.33 -5.47 8.44
C ALA A 191 -15.17 -6.63 9.00
N LEU A 192 -14.77 -7.88 8.73
CA LEU A 192 -15.44 -9.10 9.21
C LEU A 192 -15.17 -9.40 10.69
N PHE A 193 -13.92 -9.27 11.13
CA PHE A 193 -13.44 -9.78 12.43
C PHE A 193 -13.13 -8.70 13.47
N GLN A 194 -13.27 -7.41 13.14
CA GLN A 194 -13.00 -6.33 14.10
C GLN A 194 -13.80 -6.49 15.41
N PRO A 195 -13.21 -6.19 16.58
CA PRO A 195 -11.78 -5.90 16.80
C PRO A 195 -10.87 -7.11 16.53
N ILE A 196 -9.78 -6.91 15.79
CA ILE A 196 -8.81 -7.97 15.46
C ILE A 196 -7.38 -7.59 15.84
N THR A 197 -6.61 -8.54 16.37
CA THR A 197 -5.18 -8.36 16.68
C THR A 197 -4.29 -8.76 15.50
N ILE A 198 -3.05 -8.27 15.47
CA ILE A 198 -2.08 -8.69 14.43
C ILE A 198 -1.81 -10.20 14.45
N GLY A 199 -1.79 -10.82 15.64
CA GLY A 199 -1.62 -12.27 15.78
C GLY A 199 -2.78 -13.05 15.16
N LYS A 200 -4.02 -12.57 15.37
CA LYS A 200 -5.20 -13.16 14.73
C LYS A 200 -5.20 -12.93 13.22
N LEU A 201 -4.79 -11.75 12.76
CA LEU A 201 -4.71 -11.46 11.33
C LEU A 201 -3.69 -12.39 10.64
N LYS A 202 -2.52 -12.60 11.24
CA LYS A 202 -1.51 -13.55 10.76
C LYS A 202 -2.08 -14.97 10.64
N SER A 203 -2.81 -15.44 11.65
CA SER A 203 -3.39 -16.79 11.61
C SER A 203 -4.53 -16.93 10.61
N LEU A 204 -5.29 -15.87 10.31
CA LEU A 204 -6.28 -15.89 9.23
C LEU A 204 -5.60 -15.87 7.85
N LEU A 205 -4.57 -15.05 7.67
CA LEU A 205 -3.85 -14.95 6.39
C LEU A 205 -3.14 -16.26 6.03
N SER A 206 -2.61 -17.00 7.00
CA SER A 206 -2.01 -18.32 6.77
C SER A 206 -3.01 -19.39 6.31
N LEU A 207 -4.32 -19.13 6.39
CA LEU A 207 -5.35 -20.04 5.89
C LEU A 207 -5.65 -19.85 4.40
N VAL A 208 -5.25 -18.73 3.82
CA VAL A 208 -5.18 -18.60 2.36
C VAL A 208 -3.95 -19.38 1.91
N GLU A 209 -4.10 -20.27 0.93
CA GLU A 209 -3.02 -21.10 0.35
C GLU A 209 -1.98 -20.20 -0.36
N THR A 210 -1.23 -19.44 0.42
CA THR A 210 -0.13 -18.58 0.00
C THR A 210 0.99 -18.74 1.02
N ASP A 211 1.89 -19.69 0.78
CA ASP A 211 3.10 -19.93 1.59
C ASP A 211 4.10 -18.74 1.61
N LYS A 212 3.68 -17.54 1.21
CA LYS A 212 4.57 -16.44 0.82
C LYS A 212 4.31 -15.09 1.50
N VAL A 213 3.22 -14.92 2.25
CA VAL A 213 2.95 -13.64 2.93
C VAL A 213 3.90 -13.45 4.11
N LYS A 214 4.95 -12.66 3.91
CA LYS A 214 5.93 -12.34 4.96
C LYS A 214 5.30 -11.48 6.06
N SER A 215 5.66 -11.72 7.32
CA SER A 215 5.19 -10.91 8.46
C SER A 215 5.43 -9.41 8.28
N LYS A 216 6.57 -9.01 7.69
CA LYS A 216 6.90 -7.62 7.39
C LYS A 216 5.87 -6.97 6.44
N HIS A 217 5.35 -7.73 5.47
CA HIS A 217 4.37 -7.24 4.51
C HIS A 217 3.03 -6.93 5.16
N ILE A 218 2.63 -7.73 6.16
CA ILE A 218 1.39 -7.50 6.92
C ILE A 218 1.46 -6.19 7.68
N GLU A 219 2.59 -5.90 8.33
CA GLU A 219 2.79 -4.64 9.04
C GLU A 219 2.77 -3.44 8.07
N THR A 220 3.46 -3.53 6.94
CA THR A 220 3.42 -2.50 5.89
C THR A 220 2.00 -2.29 5.35
N ALA A 221 1.26 -3.37 5.08
CA ALA A 221 -0.12 -3.30 4.60
C ALA A 221 -1.07 -2.63 5.61
N LEU A 222 -0.89 -2.88 6.90
CA LEU A 222 -1.62 -2.18 7.97
C LEU A 222 -1.28 -0.69 7.99
N GLN A 223 0.00 -0.31 7.82
CA GLN A 223 0.40 1.10 7.76
C GLN A 223 -0.20 1.83 6.57
N ILE A 224 -0.26 1.19 5.40
CA ILE A 224 -0.95 1.73 4.21
C ILE A 224 -2.42 2.03 4.53
N LEU A 225 -3.12 1.12 5.21
CA LEU A 225 -4.53 1.32 5.59
C LEU A 225 -4.70 2.45 6.62
N ILE A 226 -3.78 2.58 7.58
CA ILE A 226 -3.80 3.66 8.58
C ILE A 226 -3.61 5.02 7.91
N GLN A 227 -2.65 5.14 6.98
CA GLN A 227 -2.39 6.40 6.27
C GLN A 227 -3.53 6.84 5.37
N LYS A 228 -4.20 5.87 4.74
CA LYS A 228 -5.42 6.13 3.98
C LYS A 228 -6.64 6.38 4.88
N ASN A 229 -6.45 6.49 6.20
CA ASN A 229 -7.49 6.63 7.19
C ASN A 229 -8.61 5.58 7.02
N ARG A 230 -8.26 4.34 6.64
CA ARG A 230 -9.22 3.24 6.51
C ARG A 230 -9.38 2.48 7.82
N ILE A 231 -8.31 2.40 8.60
CA ILE A 231 -8.30 1.70 9.89
C ILE A 231 -7.66 2.56 10.97
N ILE A 232 -7.99 2.23 12.22
CA ILE A 232 -7.34 2.74 13.43
C ILE A 232 -6.85 1.57 14.26
N SER A 233 -5.84 1.82 15.09
CA SER A 233 -5.32 0.88 16.09
C SER A 233 -5.52 1.44 17.49
N GLU A 234 -6.07 0.63 18.40
CA GLU A 234 -6.19 0.94 19.82
C GLU A 234 -5.37 -0.05 20.64
N TYR A 235 -4.42 0.45 21.44
CA TYR A 235 -3.65 -0.38 22.37
C TYR A 235 -4.46 -0.65 23.63
N LYS A 236 -4.64 -1.91 23.99
CA LYS A 236 -5.30 -2.30 25.24
C LYS A 236 -4.26 -2.77 26.25
N ILE A 237 -4.15 -2.03 27.35
CA ILE A 237 -3.22 -2.29 28.45
C ILE A 237 -3.45 -3.70 29.03
N ASP A 238 -4.71 -4.06 29.31
CA ASP A 238 -5.07 -5.37 29.92
C ASP A 238 -4.64 -6.60 29.11
N HIS A 239 -4.38 -6.42 27.81
CA HIS A 239 -3.98 -7.50 26.91
C HIS A 239 -2.57 -7.31 26.36
N GLU A 240 -1.94 -6.16 26.63
CA GLU A 240 -0.68 -5.71 26.04
C GLU A 240 -0.64 -5.83 24.50
N LEU A 241 -1.77 -5.58 23.83
CA LEU A 241 -1.93 -5.80 22.39
C LEU A 241 -2.66 -4.65 21.69
N ASP A 242 -2.26 -4.41 20.45
CA ASP A 242 -2.99 -3.55 19.51
C ASP A 242 -4.19 -4.28 18.89
N PHE A 243 -5.33 -3.61 18.90
CA PHE A 243 -6.56 -4.03 18.22
C PHE A 243 -6.86 -3.08 17.06
N TYR A 244 -7.17 -3.66 15.91
CA TYR A 244 -7.48 -2.91 14.68
C TYR A 244 -8.99 -2.89 14.41
N PHE A 245 -9.45 -1.73 13.98
CA PHE A 245 -10.84 -1.41 13.63
C PHE A 245 -10.89 -0.61 12.35
N LEU A 246 -12.04 -0.62 11.67
CA LEU A 246 -12.34 0.40 10.67
C LEU A 246 -12.41 1.78 11.35
N SER A 247 -11.77 2.78 10.75
CA SER A 247 -12.00 4.17 11.13
C SER A 247 -13.42 4.60 10.70
N ARG A 248 -13.87 5.80 11.09
CA ARG A 248 -15.13 6.36 10.55
C ARG A 248 -15.10 6.47 9.02
N ALA A 249 -14.02 6.99 8.44
CA ALA A 249 -13.87 7.11 6.99
C ALA A 249 -13.74 5.74 6.32
N GLY A 250 -13.07 4.79 6.98
CA GLY A 250 -12.98 3.41 6.51
C GLY A 250 -14.31 2.67 6.53
N HIS A 251 -15.16 2.94 7.52
CA HIS A 251 -16.51 2.38 7.57
C HIS A 251 -17.34 2.86 6.38
N ILE A 252 -17.38 4.18 6.14
CA ILE A 252 -18.10 4.78 5.00
C ILE A 252 -17.57 4.17 3.70
N TYR A 253 -16.26 4.22 3.47
CA TYR A 253 -15.64 3.63 2.29
C TYR A 253 -15.98 2.16 2.10
N PHE A 254 -15.91 1.34 3.15
CA PHE A 254 -16.11 -0.08 3.01
C PHE A 254 -17.58 -0.45 2.78
N TYR A 255 -18.48 0.07 3.61
CA TYR A 255 -19.89 -0.32 3.60
C TYR A 255 -20.75 0.45 2.60
N GLU A 256 -20.44 1.72 2.36
CA GLU A 256 -21.26 2.59 1.52
C GLU A 256 -20.72 2.69 0.09
N GLU A 257 -19.40 2.60 -0.09
CA GLU A 257 -18.77 2.72 -1.42
C GLU A 257 -18.36 1.35 -1.99
N LEU A 258 -17.46 0.63 -1.30
CA LEU A 258 -16.78 -0.55 -1.84
C LEU A 258 -17.74 -1.74 -2.01
N ILE A 259 -18.51 -2.08 -0.98
CA ILE A 259 -19.45 -3.20 -1.02
C ILE A 259 -20.51 -3.02 -2.12
N GLU A 260 -21.02 -1.79 -2.24
CA GLU A 260 -22.05 -1.44 -3.23
C GLU A 260 -21.46 -1.45 -4.64
N LYS A 261 -20.28 -0.81 -4.84
CA LYS A 261 -19.57 -0.81 -6.13
C LYS A 261 -19.28 -2.22 -6.65
N LEU A 262 -18.92 -3.15 -5.78
CA LEU A 262 -18.58 -4.53 -6.15
C LEU A 262 -19.79 -5.47 -6.19
N ASN A 263 -20.98 -5.01 -5.80
CA ASN A 263 -22.19 -5.83 -5.66
C ASN A 263 -21.95 -7.13 -4.86
N ILE A 264 -21.32 -6.99 -3.69
CA ILE A 264 -20.93 -8.10 -2.81
C ILE A 264 -21.71 -8.14 -1.49
N LYS A 265 -22.67 -7.22 -1.29
CA LYS A 265 -23.41 -7.05 -0.04
C LYS A 265 -23.99 -8.35 0.51
N LYS A 266 -24.66 -9.14 -0.35
CA LYS A 266 -25.24 -10.43 0.03
C LYS A 266 -24.18 -11.42 0.54
N ASN A 267 -23.10 -11.63 -0.22
CA ASN A 267 -22.02 -12.54 0.15
C ASN A 267 -21.35 -12.10 1.46
N PHE A 268 -21.07 -10.79 1.58
CA PHE A 268 -20.48 -10.22 2.79
C PHE A 268 -21.37 -10.39 4.02
N SER A 269 -22.66 -10.09 3.91
CA SER A 269 -23.61 -10.25 5.03
C SER A 269 -23.74 -11.70 5.49
N LEU A 270 -23.73 -12.67 4.57
CA LEU A 270 -23.76 -14.09 4.91
C LEU A 270 -22.52 -14.50 5.73
N ILE A 271 -21.33 -14.18 5.22
CA ILE A 271 -20.05 -14.50 5.88
C ILE A 271 -19.94 -13.77 7.23
N ARG A 272 -20.32 -12.49 7.28
CA ARG A 272 -20.35 -11.71 8.53
C ARG A 272 -21.29 -12.33 9.55
N GLY A 273 -22.45 -12.85 9.13
CA GLY A 273 -23.39 -13.56 9.99
C GLY A 273 -22.77 -14.80 10.65
N GLU A 274 -21.99 -15.58 9.90
CA GLU A 274 -21.24 -16.73 10.44
C GLU A 274 -20.22 -16.32 11.51
N VAL A 275 -19.43 -15.26 11.23
CA VAL A 275 -18.45 -14.72 12.17
C VAL A 275 -19.13 -14.26 13.46
N ILE A 276 -20.18 -13.45 13.35
CA ILE A 276 -20.92 -12.91 14.51
C ILE A 276 -21.53 -14.04 15.35
N ASN A 277 -22.20 -15.01 14.71
CA ASN A 277 -22.82 -16.13 15.40
C ASN A 277 -21.79 -16.98 16.15
N SER A 278 -20.58 -17.12 15.62
CA SER A 278 -19.51 -17.85 16.29
C SER A 278 -19.03 -17.15 17.57
N ILE A 279 -18.94 -15.82 17.54
CA ILE A 279 -18.51 -15.00 18.69
C ILE A 279 -19.55 -15.10 19.80
N TYR A 280 -20.84 -14.97 19.48
CA TYR A 280 -21.93 -15.10 20.45
C TYR A 280 -22.01 -16.50 21.07
N LYS A 281 -21.84 -17.57 20.28
CA LYS A 281 -21.82 -18.95 20.82
C LYS A 281 -20.68 -19.18 21.81
N LYS A 282 -19.48 -18.62 21.57
CA LYS A 282 -18.35 -18.69 22.51
C LYS A 282 -18.67 -17.97 23.83
N LYS A 283 -19.23 -16.76 23.77
CA LYS A 283 -19.63 -16.01 24.98
C LYS A 283 -20.64 -16.78 25.83
N LYS A 284 -21.69 -17.34 25.21
CA LYS A 284 -22.69 -18.18 25.93
C LYS A 284 -22.06 -19.40 26.59
N LYS A 285 -21.11 -20.08 25.93
CA LYS A 285 -20.42 -21.25 26.50
C LYS A 285 -19.54 -20.88 27.70
N ASN A 286 -18.84 -19.75 27.64
CA ASN A 286 -18.02 -19.27 28.77
C ASN A 286 -18.90 -18.89 29.96
N MET A 287 -19.97 -18.11 29.74
CA MET A 287 -20.94 -17.80 30.80
C MET A 287 -21.56 -19.05 31.44
N SER A 288 -21.83 -20.08 30.64
CA SER A 288 -22.35 -21.36 31.15
C SER A 288 -21.32 -22.13 31.99
N ARG A 289 -20.03 -22.06 31.64
CA ARG A 289 -18.94 -22.67 32.42
C ARG A 289 -18.69 -21.93 33.72
N ASP A 290 -18.69 -20.61 33.69
CA ASP A 290 -18.49 -19.78 34.89
C ASP A 290 -19.64 -20.00 35.87
N LYS A 291 -20.88 -20.13 35.37
CA LYS A 291 -22.03 -20.54 36.21
C LYS A 291 -21.87 -21.94 36.82
N SER A 292 -21.32 -22.91 36.10
CA SER A 292 -21.09 -24.26 36.65
C SER A 292 -19.92 -24.35 37.64
N LEU A 293 -19.06 -23.32 37.71
CA LEU A 293 -17.97 -23.20 38.70
C LEU A 293 -18.41 -22.43 39.96
N LEU A 294 -19.60 -21.83 39.94
CA LEU A 294 -20.21 -21.09 41.04
C LEU A 294 -21.28 -21.92 41.80
N VAL A 295 -21.39 -23.22 41.49
CA VAL A 295 -22.30 -24.19 42.15
C VAL A 295 -21.48 -25.28 42.81
#